data_AF-A0A1A9MDF3-F1
#
_entry.id   AF-A0A1A9MDF3-F1
#
_cell.length_a   1.000
_cell.length_b   1.000
_cell.length_c   1.000
_cell.angle_alpha   90.00
_cell.angle_beta   90.00
_cell.angle_gamma   90.00
#
_symmetry.space_group_name_H-M   'P 1'
#
loop_
_entity.id
_entity.type
_entity.pdbx_description
1 polymer ?
#
loop_
_entity_poly.entity_id
_entity_poly.type
_entity_poly.pdbx_seq_one_letter_code
_entity_poly.pdbx_strand_id
1 'polypeptide(L)'
;MRHRAVGWGVGVMLVSLLAAASEAPPPKTAPAPPPVVDLEAMVVRGVQPGPGLWKVSKGDHVLWILGTQSPLPKRLQWQASEVETIIGQSQQVLMAPTVQLDADMGFFGKLTLLPSAMKAMKNADGRELRQVLPPDLYARWSVAKARYIGNDRGVERKRPMLAAGELYQAALKRSGLARSPVIWSVVERAAKRAGIKPTPTALDYKITDPRQALKEFRAGGMDDTACFRSILVTVERDLPTMVERANAWSVGDIEALRQLPREDPQAACMSAMASSEAARKRGIDDLERRMREHWLGIASAALQRNRSTFAVLPISRLTAPDGYLARLQALGYEVEAP
;
A
#
# COMPACT_ATOMS: atom_id res chain seq x y z
N MET A 1 100.40 42.48 -19.82
CA MET A 1 101.10 41.19 -19.58
C MET A 1 100.05 40.12 -19.29
N ARG A 2 100.15 38.96 -19.98
CA ARG A 2 99.76 37.59 -19.57
C ARG A 2 98.33 37.34 -19.06
N HIS A 3 97.59 36.31 -19.44
CA HIS A 3 97.67 35.23 -20.42
C HIS A 3 96.23 34.69 -20.59
N ARG A 4 95.93 34.15 -21.77
CA ARG A 4 94.73 33.39 -22.12
C ARG A 4 94.51 32.19 -21.20
N ALA A 5 93.25 31.82 -20.98
CA ALA A 5 92.84 30.42 -20.82
C ALA A 5 91.38 30.25 -21.30
N VAL A 6 91.22 29.43 -22.33
CA VAL A 6 89.96 28.89 -22.84
C VAL A 6 89.65 27.63 -22.03
N GLY A 7 88.40 27.47 -21.61
CA GLY A 7 87.89 26.25 -20.99
C GLY A 7 86.42 26.06 -21.32
N TRP A 8 86.14 25.17 -22.26
CA TRP A 8 84.80 24.64 -22.52
C TRP A 8 84.36 23.76 -21.35
N GLY A 9 83.20 24.05 -20.78
CA GLY A 9 82.54 23.25 -19.76
C GLY A 9 81.06 23.15 -20.07
N VAL A 10 80.65 21.97 -20.56
CA VAL A 10 79.26 21.54 -20.71
C VAL A 10 78.60 21.50 -19.33
N GLY A 11 77.43 22.13 -19.16
CA GLY A 11 76.74 22.20 -17.88
C GLY A 11 75.23 22.45 -18.02
N VAL A 12 74.50 21.34 -18.25
CA VAL A 12 73.14 21.02 -17.80
C VAL A 12 72.12 22.18 -17.68
N MET A 13 71.19 22.25 -18.64
CA MET A 13 69.91 22.96 -18.48
C MET A 13 69.13 22.35 -17.31
N LEU A 14 68.95 23.10 -16.22
CA LEU A 14 67.89 22.85 -15.24
C LEU A 14 66.55 23.25 -15.87
N VAL A 15 65.76 22.26 -16.29
CA VAL A 15 64.33 22.46 -16.54
C VAL A 15 63.63 22.49 -15.18
N SER A 16 63.16 23.67 -14.77
CA SER A 16 62.28 23.84 -13.62
C SER A 16 60.94 23.15 -13.90
N LEU A 17 60.68 22.01 -13.25
CA LEU A 17 59.33 21.46 -13.14
C LEU A 17 58.51 22.37 -12.20
N LEU A 18 57.78 23.33 -12.77
CA LEU A 18 56.63 23.92 -12.09
C LEU A 18 55.54 22.85 -12.02
N ALA A 19 55.39 22.23 -10.85
CA ALA A 19 54.21 21.45 -10.52
C ALA A 19 53.00 22.39 -10.46
N ALA A 20 52.26 22.48 -11.57
CA ALA A 20 50.92 23.04 -11.55
C ALA A 20 50.04 22.09 -10.71
N ALA A 21 49.78 22.46 -9.46
CA ALA A 21 48.76 21.82 -8.66
C ALA A 21 47.41 22.07 -9.36
N SER A 22 46.90 21.06 -10.07
CA SER A 22 45.49 21.02 -10.46
C SER A 22 44.66 20.98 -9.19
N GLU A 23 44.06 22.12 -8.83
CA GLU A 23 43.09 22.20 -7.76
C GLU A 23 41.86 21.40 -8.17
N ALA A 24 41.73 20.20 -7.60
CA ALA A 24 40.57 19.36 -7.81
C ALA A 24 39.32 20.12 -7.30
N PRO A 25 38.23 20.19 -8.09
CA PRO A 25 37.02 20.84 -7.63
C PRO A 25 36.56 20.20 -6.32
N PRO A 26 36.10 21.00 -5.34
CA PRO A 26 35.66 20.47 -4.05
C PRO A 26 34.57 19.42 -4.28
N PRO A 27 34.54 18.34 -3.47
CA PRO A 27 33.49 17.33 -3.58
C PRO A 27 32.14 18.02 -3.46
N LYS A 28 31.27 17.83 -4.46
CA LYS A 28 29.88 18.27 -4.41
C LYS A 28 29.25 17.67 -3.17
N THR A 29 29.02 18.49 -2.15
CA THR A 29 28.26 18.13 -0.95
C THR A 29 26.91 17.62 -1.42
N ALA A 30 26.58 16.37 -1.10
CA ALA A 30 25.24 15.85 -1.34
C ALA A 30 24.24 16.80 -0.65
N PRO A 31 23.11 17.15 -1.30
CA PRO A 31 22.10 17.99 -0.67
C PRO A 31 21.70 17.35 0.66
N ALA A 32 21.65 18.15 1.72
CA ALA A 32 21.19 17.70 3.02
C ALA A 32 19.82 17.03 2.86
N PRO A 33 19.55 15.92 3.56
CA PRO A 33 18.24 15.30 3.51
C PRO A 33 17.19 16.36 3.89
N PRO A 34 16.03 16.39 3.21
CA PRO A 34 15.01 17.38 3.48
C PRO A 34 14.65 17.38 4.97
N PRO A 35 14.34 18.55 5.56
CA PRO A 35 14.02 18.66 6.98
C PRO A 35 12.92 17.66 7.35
N VAL A 36 13.02 17.09 8.54
CA VAL A 36 12.02 16.16 9.07
C VAL A 36 10.72 16.95 9.26
N VAL A 37 9.82 16.82 8.30
CA VAL A 37 8.44 17.27 8.46
C VAL A 37 7.80 16.37 9.51
N ASP A 38 7.36 16.95 10.62
CA ASP A 38 6.54 16.24 11.59
C ASP A 38 5.14 16.04 11.00
N LEU A 39 4.98 14.92 10.32
CA LEU A 39 3.72 14.55 9.69
C LEU A 39 2.60 14.38 10.72
N GLU A 40 2.90 13.98 11.96
CA GLU A 40 1.88 13.79 12.99
C GLU A 40 1.19 15.11 13.39
N ALA A 41 1.89 16.24 13.26
CA ALA A 41 1.33 17.56 13.46
C ALA A 41 0.37 17.97 12.34
N MET A 42 0.53 17.42 11.14
CA MET A 42 -0.33 17.69 9.97
C MET A 42 -1.58 16.80 9.92
N VAL A 43 -1.68 15.80 10.78
CA VAL A 43 -2.81 14.84 10.80
C VAL A 43 -4.02 15.43 11.50
N VAL A 44 -5.18 15.37 10.83
CA VAL A 44 -6.49 15.74 11.37
C VAL A 44 -6.85 14.90 12.61
N ARG A 45 -7.50 15.52 13.60
CA ARG A 45 -7.88 14.88 14.88
C ARG A 45 -9.31 15.27 15.25
N GLY A 46 -9.89 14.51 16.18
CA GLY A 46 -11.19 14.84 16.77
C GLY A 46 -12.36 14.46 15.86
N VAL A 47 -13.53 15.06 16.12
CA VAL A 47 -14.78 14.78 15.41
C VAL A 47 -14.71 15.33 14.00
N GLN A 48 -14.93 14.45 13.02
CA GLN A 48 -14.88 14.79 11.60
C GLN A 48 -16.05 14.12 10.87
N PRO A 49 -16.64 14.77 9.86
CA PRO A 49 -17.82 14.25 9.16
C PRO A 49 -17.52 12.98 8.36
N GLY A 50 -16.27 12.82 7.87
CA GLY A 50 -15.97 11.85 6.82
C GLY A 50 -16.59 12.27 5.48
N PRO A 51 -16.49 11.43 4.43
CA PRO A 51 -17.22 11.68 3.21
C PRO A 51 -18.72 11.42 3.41
N GLY A 52 -19.56 12.14 2.68
CA GLY A 52 -20.95 11.75 2.51
C GLY A 52 -21.08 10.44 1.70
N LEU A 53 -22.32 10.08 1.38
CA LEU A 53 -22.64 8.82 0.70
C LEU A 53 -22.86 9.03 -0.79
N TRP A 54 -22.31 8.13 -1.60
CA TRP A 54 -22.75 8.03 -3.00
C TRP A 54 -24.11 7.39 -3.03
N LYS A 55 -24.99 7.91 -3.89
CA LYS A 55 -26.31 7.34 -4.13
C LYS A 55 -26.33 6.75 -5.52
N VAL A 56 -26.70 5.47 -5.61
CA VAL A 56 -26.91 4.77 -6.88
C VAL A 56 -28.38 4.36 -6.95
N SER A 57 -29.12 4.85 -7.93
CA SER A 57 -30.58 4.66 -7.99
C SER A 57 -31.10 4.16 -9.33
N LYS A 58 -32.24 3.47 -9.27
CA LYS A 58 -33.07 3.13 -10.43
C LYS A 58 -34.52 2.96 -9.99
N GLY A 59 -35.38 3.90 -10.35
CA GLY A 59 -36.74 3.99 -9.83
C GLY A 59 -36.72 4.13 -8.29
N ASP A 60 -37.51 3.30 -7.61
CA ASP A 60 -37.66 3.30 -6.14
C ASP A 60 -36.53 2.58 -5.38
N HIS A 61 -35.50 2.11 -6.10
CA HIS A 61 -34.41 1.31 -5.54
C HIS A 61 -33.14 2.14 -5.42
N VAL A 62 -32.58 2.16 -4.21
CA VAL A 62 -31.37 2.93 -3.90
C VAL A 62 -30.31 2.04 -3.26
N LEU A 63 -29.08 2.18 -3.73
CA LEU A 63 -27.86 1.69 -3.11
C LEU A 63 -27.04 2.89 -2.62
N TRP A 64 -26.96 3.03 -1.30
CA TRP A 64 -26.09 3.98 -0.64
C TRP A 64 -24.71 3.37 -0.45
N ILE A 65 -23.66 4.05 -0.89
CA ILE A 65 -22.29 3.55 -0.83
C ILE A 65 -21.46 4.48 0.03
N LEU A 66 -20.89 3.94 1.11
CA LEU A 66 -19.83 4.58 1.87
C LEU A 66 -18.48 4.29 1.22
N GLY A 67 -17.85 5.34 0.72
CA GLY A 67 -16.47 5.31 0.25
C GLY A 67 -15.49 5.26 1.42
N THR A 68 -14.66 4.22 1.49
CA THR A 68 -13.64 4.01 2.53
C THR A 68 -12.24 4.35 2.02
N GLN A 69 -11.41 4.85 2.94
CA GLN A 69 -9.99 5.11 2.71
C GLN A 69 -9.17 4.38 3.79
N SER A 70 -7.99 3.90 3.40
CA SER A 70 -6.98 3.39 4.32
C SER A 70 -5.60 3.76 3.81
N PRO A 71 -4.65 4.17 4.67
CA PRO A 71 -4.82 4.42 6.10
C PRO A 71 -5.62 5.70 6.40
N LEU A 72 -5.99 5.88 7.68
CA LEU A 72 -6.67 7.06 8.21
C LEU A 72 -5.95 7.64 9.43
N PRO A 73 -6.25 8.87 9.86
CA PRO A 73 -5.71 9.42 11.09
C PRO A 73 -5.99 8.53 12.30
N LYS A 74 -4.95 8.22 13.07
CA LYS A 74 -5.04 7.31 14.23
C LYS A 74 -5.99 7.84 15.32
N ARG A 75 -6.13 9.16 15.45
CA ARG A 75 -6.97 9.86 16.45
C ARG A 75 -8.23 10.48 15.82
N LEU A 76 -8.70 9.90 14.71
CA LEU A 76 -9.97 10.28 14.10
C LEU A 76 -11.14 9.84 14.98
N GLN A 77 -12.10 10.73 15.19
CA GLN A 77 -13.43 10.40 15.67
C GLN A 77 -14.41 10.71 14.54
N TRP A 78 -15.09 9.70 14.03
CA TRP A 78 -15.96 9.87 12.87
C TRP A 78 -17.40 10.15 13.31
N GLN A 79 -17.99 11.24 12.79
CA GLN A 79 -19.40 11.56 12.97
C GLN A 79 -20.25 10.72 12.02
N ALA A 80 -20.71 9.57 12.51
CA ALA A 80 -21.36 8.57 11.67
C ALA A 80 -22.89 8.64 11.64
N SER A 81 -23.52 9.71 12.15
CA SER A 81 -24.97 9.78 12.31
C SER A 81 -25.73 9.52 11.01
N GLU A 82 -25.28 10.11 9.90
CA GLU A 82 -25.88 9.86 8.58
C GLU A 82 -25.80 8.37 8.19
N VAL A 83 -24.62 7.76 8.34
CA VAL A 83 -24.41 6.33 8.05
C VAL A 83 -25.29 5.44 8.92
N GLU A 84 -25.39 5.74 10.21
CA GLU A 84 -26.25 5.00 11.14
C GLU A 84 -27.72 5.09 10.75
N THR A 85 -28.19 6.29 10.38
CA THR A 85 -29.57 6.51 9.92
C THR A 85 -29.87 5.74 8.63
N ILE A 86 -29.00 5.83 7.63
CA ILE A 86 -29.21 5.17 6.33
C ILE A 86 -29.15 3.64 6.48
N ILE A 87 -28.25 3.11 7.30
CA ILE A 87 -28.21 1.66 7.61
C ILE A 87 -29.52 1.24 8.29
N GLY A 88 -30.05 2.04 9.23
CA GLY A 88 -31.32 1.78 9.89
C GLY A 88 -32.54 1.77 8.96
N GLN A 89 -32.44 2.41 7.79
CA GLN A 89 -33.47 2.46 6.75
C GLN A 89 -33.24 1.42 5.63
N SER A 90 -32.10 0.74 5.63
CA SER A 90 -31.72 -0.24 4.62
C SER A 90 -32.25 -1.63 4.96
N GLN A 91 -32.59 -2.43 3.95
CA GLN A 91 -32.92 -3.86 4.14
C GLN A 91 -31.69 -4.76 4.13
N GLN A 92 -30.57 -4.28 3.57
CA GLN A 92 -29.37 -5.08 3.38
C GLN A 92 -28.11 -4.22 3.49
N VAL A 93 -27.06 -4.76 4.10
CA VAL A 93 -25.72 -4.16 4.18
C VAL A 93 -24.74 -5.07 3.44
N LEU A 94 -24.12 -4.56 2.38
CA LEU A 94 -23.12 -5.26 1.58
C LEU A 94 -21.72 -4.94 2.10
N MET A 95 -20.93 -5.99 2.35
CA MET A 95 -19.53 -5.86 2.69
C MET A 95 -18.71 -5.34 1.49
N ALA A 96 -17.49 -4.88 1.79
CA ALA A 96 -16.53 -4.53 0.75
C ALA A 96 -16.08 -5.79 -0.03
N PRO A 97 -15.80 -5.64 -1.33
CA PRO A 97 -15.30 -6.71 -2.18
C PRO A 97 -13.95 -7.19 -1.63
N THR A 98 -13.86 -8.48 -1.38
CA THR A 98 -12.66 -9.15 -0.92
C THR A 98 -12.52 -10.49 -1.63
N VAL A 99 -11.32 -11.06 -1.56
CA VAL A 99 -11.08 -12.45 -1.94
C VAL A 99 -10.94 -13.25 -0.66
N GLN A 100 -11.67 -14.35 -0.56
CA GLN A 100 -11.46 -15.34 0.48
C GLN A 100 -10.67 -16.49 -0.10
N LEU A 101 -9.44 -16.67 0.40
CA LEU A 101 -8.61 -17.80 0.02
C LEU A 101 -9.07 -19.04 0.79
N ASP A 102 -9.55 -20.03 0.06
CA ASP A 102 -9.78 -21.36 0.61
C ASP A 102 -8.68 -22.32 0.13
N ALA A 103 -8.03 -22.98 1.07
CA ALA A 103 -7.16 -24.09 0.77
C ALA A 103 -7.97 -25.34 1.09
N ASP A 104 -8.23 -26.21 0.10
CA ASP A 104 -9.00 -27.47 0.22
C ASP A 104 -8.30 -28.45 1.20
N MET A 105 -8.26 -28.06 2.47
CA MET A 105 -7.52 -28.69 3.55
C MET A 105 -8.27 -28.41 4.85
N GLY A 106 -8.61 -29.48 5.59
CA GLY A 106 -9.17 -29.36 6.94
C GLY A 106 -8.22 -28.67 7.93
N PHE A 107 -8.74 -28.31 9.12
CA PHE A 107 -7.99 -27.60 10.17
C PHE A 107 -6.61 -28.20 10.46
N PHE A 108 -6.52 -29.53 10.66
CA PHE A 108 -5.26 -30.23 10.90
C PHE A 108 -4.29 -30.12 9.73
N GLY A 109 -4.81 -30.19 8.49
CA GLY A 109 -4.01 -29.96 7.30
C GLY A 109 -3.38 -28.57 7.31
N LYS A 110 -4.16 -27.52 7.58
CA LYS A 110 -3.67 -26.14 7.66
C LYS A 110 -2.57 -25.99 8.74
N LEU A 111 -2.71 -26.69 9.87
CA LEU A 111 -1.70 -26.69 10.93
C LEU A 111 -0.36 -27.33 10.48
N THR A 112 -0.38 -28.37 9.65
CA THR A 112 0.86 -28.97 9.10
C THR A 112 1.66 -28.04 8.19
N LEU A 113 1.02 -27.00 7.60
CA LEU A 113 1.71 -26.01 6.77
C LEU A 113 2.38 -24.91 7.58
N LEU A 114 2.02 -24.73 8.86
CA LEU A 114 2.46 -23.59 9.67
C LEU A 114 3.99 -23.48 9.77
N PRO A 115 4.77 -24.56 10.04
CA PRO A 115 6.23 -24.47 10.08
C PRO A 115 6.82 -24.04 8.73
N SER A 116 6.29 -24.59 7.63
CA SER A 116 6.72 -24.27 6.27
C SER A 116 6.38 -22.84 5.86
N ALA A 117 5.22 -22.33 6.30
CA ALA A 117 4.81 -20.94 6.10
C ALA A 117 5.68 -19.98 6.92
N MET A 118 5.95 -20.30 8.19
CA MET A 118 6.87 -19.54 9.04
C MET A 118 8.28 -19.47 8.44
N LYS A 119 8.77 -20.57 7.86
CA LYS A 119 10.04 -20.60 7.13
C LYS A 119 9.95 -19.80 5.82
N ALA A 120 8.82 -19.82 5.12
CA ALA A 120 8.59 -19.05 3.90
C ALA A 120 8.61 -17.53 4.12
N MET A 121 8.38 -17.06 5.35
CA MET A 121 8.47 -15.64 5.69
C MET A 121 9.92 -15.16 5.92
N LYS A 122 10.88 -16.07 6.01
CA LYS A 122 12.29 -15.77 6.27
C LYS A 122 13.12 -15.97 5.01
N ASN A 123 14.27 -15.28 4.93
CA ASN A 123 15.24 -15.54 3.87
C ASN A 123 15.75 -16.99 3.94
N ALA A 124 16.07 -17.54 2.77
CA ALA A 124 16.71 -18.85 2.66
C ALA A 124 18.00 -18.89 3.52
N ASP A 125 18.21 -20.03 4.16
CA ASP A 125 19.38 -20.33 5.00
C ASP A 125 19.61 -19.35 6.16
N GLY A 126 18.57 -18.58 6.52
CA GLY A 126 18.63 -17.61 7.61
C GLY A 126 19.41 -16.34 7.28
N ARG A 127 19.70 -16.08 6.00
CA ARG A 127 20.39 -14.87 5.53
C ARG A 127 19.70 -13.60 6.00
N GLU A 128 20.50 -12.56 6.22
CA GLU A 128 19.98 -11.23 6.58
C GLU A 128 19.74 -10.37 5.33
N LEU A 129 18.94 -9.30 5.45
CA LEU A 129 18.67 -8.36 4.35
C LEU A 129 19.95 -7.81 3.73
N ARG A 130 20.99 -7.56 4.54
CA ARG A 130 22.31 -7.10 4.06
C ARG A 130 22.98 -8.05 3.08
N GLN A 131 22.63 -9.33 3.12
CA GLN A 131 23.22 -10.39 2.29
C GLN A 131 22.37 -10.69 1.05
N VAL A 132 21.13 -10.20 0.99
CA VAL A 132 20.19 -10.48 -0.11
C VAL A 132 19.82 -9.24 -0.93
N LEU A 133 19.94 -8.04 -0.35
CA LEU A 133 19.65 -6.78 -1.03
C LEU A 133 20.90 -6.21 -1.72
N PRO A 134 20.72 -5.47 -2.83
CA PRO A 134 21.75 -4.59 -3.37
C PRO A 134 22.31 -3.64 -2.29
N PRO A 135 23.63 -3.36 -2.28
CA PRO A 135 24.26 -2.55 -1.23
C PRO A 135 23.64 -1.16 -1.05
N ASP A 136 23.29 -0.49 -2.14
CA ASP A 136 22.62 0.83 -2.14
C ASP A 136 21.24 0.76 -1.48
N LEU A 137 20.50 -0.31 -1.75
CA LEU A 137 19.16 -0.52 -1.22
C LEU A 137 19.21 -0.85 0.28
N TYR A 138 20.20 -1.63 0.71
CA TYR A 138 20.41 -1.92 2.12
C TYR A 138 20.86 -0.68 2.92
N ALA A 139 21.66 0.20 2.33
CA ALA A 139 22.06 1.45 2.97
C ALA A 139 20.84 2.35 3.27
N ARG A 140 19.95 2.52 2.29
CA ARG A 140 18.68 3.26 2.47
C ARG A 140 17.74 2.60 3.45
N TRP A 141 17.59 1.28 3.37
CA TRP A 141 16.85 0.49 4.35
C TRP A 141 17.32 0.74 5.77
N SER A 142 18.64 0.72 6.00
CA SER A 142 19.22 0.87 7.34
C SER A 142 18.83 2.21 7.97
N VAL A 143 18.82 3.28 7.19
CA VAL A 143 18.36 4.61 7.63
C VAL A 143 16.86 4.60 7.96
N ALA A 144 16.03 4.07 7.05
CA ALA A 144 14.58 4.02 7.24
C ALA A 144 14.18 3.15 8.45
N LYS A 145 14.82 1.97 8.60
CA LYS A 145 14.64 1.07 9.73
C LYS A 145 14.97 1.77 11.04
N ALA A 146 16.14 2.41 11.14
CA ALA A 146 16.55 3.11 12.36
C ALA A 146 15.52 4.18 12.76
N ARG A 147 14.97 4.90 11.78
CA ARG A 147 13.98 5.95 11.99
C ARG A 147 12.61 5.42 12.45
N TYR A 148 12.09 4.39 11.80
CA TYR A 148 10.69 3.98 11.97
C TYR A 148 10.50 2.73 12.85
N ILE A 149 11.37 1.72 12.70
CA ILE A 149 11.30 0.44 13.41
C ILE A 149 12.16 0.45 14.68
N GLY A 150 13.37 1.02 14.61
CA GLY A 150 14.37 0.96 15.67
C GLY A 150 15.23 -0.31 15.62
N ASN A 151 15.53 -0.88 16.79
CA ASN A 151 16.54 -1.92 16.96
C ASN A 151 16.04 -3.36 16.75
N ASP A 152 14.86 -3.56 16.15
CA ASP A 152 14.36 -4.90 15.87
C ASP A 152 15.32 -5.65 14.92
N ARG A 153 15.91 -6.75 15.40
CA ARG A 153 16.78 -7.61 14.61
C ARG A 153 16.00 -8.70 13.87
N GLY A 154 14.77 -8.99 14.28
CA GLY A 154 13.90 -9.99 13.67
C GLY A 154 13.55 -9.63 12.23
N VAL A 155 13.36 -8.34 11.93
CA VAL A 155 13.05 -7.84 10.58
C VAL A 155 14.17 -8.13 9.57
N GLU A 156 15.44 -8.16 10.00
CA GLU A 156 16.60 -8.42 9.12
C GLU A 156 16.59 -9.83 8.53
N ARG A 157 15.90 -10.78 9.17
CA ARG A 157 15.84 -12.18 8.72
C ARG A 157 14.61 -12.47 7.87
N LYS A 158 13.71 -11.50 7.73
CA LYS A 158 12.50 -11.65 6.92
C LYS A 158 12.84 -11.51 5.44
N ARG A 159 11.98 -12.09 4.60
CA ARG A 159 12.00 -11.81 3.16
C ARG A 159 11.86 -10.29 2.92
N PRO A 160 12.51 -9.72 1.89
CA PRO A 160 12.46 -8.29 1.63
C PRO A 160 11.02 -7.73 1.65
N MET A 161 10.09 -8.30 0.89
CA MET A 161 8.69 -7.82 0.87
C MET A 161 8.07 -7.70 2.28
N LEU A 162 8.30 -8.68 3.17
CA LEU A 162 7.74 -8.67 4.51
C LEU A 162 8.42 -7.62 5.40
N ALA A 163 9.74 -7.48 5.30
CA ALA A 163 10.48 -6.43 5.98
C ALA A 163 10.02 -5.03 5.54
N ALA A 164 9.81 -4.82 4.24
CA ALA A 164 9.29 -3.59 3.70
C ALA A 164 7.86 -3.32 4.20
N GLY A 165 7.00 -4.35 4.26
CA GLY A 165 5.66 -4.23 4.83
C GLY A 165 5.67 -3.79 6.30
N GLU A 166 6.59 -4.30 7.11
CA GLU A 166 6.75 -3.86 8.50
C GLU A 166 7.27 -2.44 8.62
N LEU A 167 8.24 -2.06 7.78
CA LEU A 167 8.71 -0.68 7.69
C LEU A 167 7.56 0.27 7.35
N TYR A 168 6.73 -0.10 6.38
CA TYR A 168 5.57 0.70 5.99
C TYR A 168 4.58 0.86 7.14
N GLN A 169 4.24 -0.21 7.87
CA GLN A 169 3.36 -0.10 9.05
C GLN A 169 3.97 0.79 10.14
N ALA A 170 5.27 0.64 10.40
CA ALA A 170 5.97 1.45 11.38
C ALA A 170 5.99 2.94 10.97
N ALA A 171 6.22 3.21 9.68
CA ALA A 171 6.20 4.56 9.12
C ALA A 171 4.80 5.20 9.24
N LEU A 172 3.73 4.49 8.85
CA LEU A 172 2.35 4.97 9.02
C LEU A 172 2.05 5.33 10.47
N LYS A 173 2.40 4.44 11.41
CA LYS A 173 2.18 4.67 12.84
C LYS A 173 2.93 5.89 13.36
N ARG A 174 4.17 6.11 12.91
CA ARG A 174 4.99 7.27 13.26
C ARG A 174 4.47 8.56 12.64
N SER A 175 3.84 8.49 11.46
CA SER A 175 3.17 9.62 10.82
C SER A 175 1.76 9.91 11.37
N GLY A 176 1.34 9.30 12.48
CA GLY A 176 0.02 9.52 13.06
C GLY A 176 -1.14 8.83 12.32
N LEU A 177 -0.84 7.90 11.39
CA LEU A 177 -1.83 7.15 10.62
C LEU A 177 -2.01 5.73 11.15
N ALA A 178 -3.16 5.12 10.86
CA ALA A 178 -3.48 3.75 11.17
C ALA A 178 -4.38 3.13 10.08
N ARG A 179 -4.19 1.84 9.80
CA ARG A 179 -5.10 1.05 8.96
C ARG A 179 -6.34 0.55 9.72
N SER A 180 -6.71 1.24 10.80
CA SER A 180 -7.68 0.75 11.78
C SER A 180 -9.05 0.51 11.12
N PRO A 181 -9.79 -0.55 11.49
CA PRO A 181 -11.11 -0.87 10.94
C PRO A 181 -12.22 0.03 11.51
N VAL A 182 -11.91 1.28 11.87
CA VAL A 182 -12.83 2.22 12.53
C VAL A 182 -14.17 2.27 11.80
N ILE A 183 -14.11 2.41 10.47
CA ILE A 183 -15.27 2.48 9.60
C ILE A 183 -16.12 1.20 9.70
N TRP A 184 -15.50 0.02 9.57
CA TRP A 184 -16.24 -1.25 9.63
C TRP A 184 -16.92 -1.46 10.99
N SER A 185 -16.25 -1.10 12.09
CA SER A 185 -16.82 -1.24 13.43
C SER A 185 -18.10 -0.42 13.62
N VAL A 186 -18.20 0.75 12.99
CA VAL A 186 -19.39 1.61 13.01
C VAL A 186 -20.50 0.96 12.19
N VAL A 187 -20.20 0.55 10.96
CA VAL A 187 -21.16 -0.11 10.07
C VAL A 187 -21.73 -1.38 10.71
N GLU A 188 -20.88 -2.21 11.32
CA GLU A 188 -21.30 -3.44 11.99
C GLU A 188 -22.21 -3.17 13.20
N ARG A 189 -21.88 -2.17 14.02
CA ARG A 189 -22.75 -1.77 15.15
C ARG A 189 -24.10 -1.23 14.67
N ALA A 190 -24.11 -0.41 13.62
CA ALA A 190 -25.34 0.12 13.04
C ALA A 190 -26.22 -0.99 12.46
N ALA A 191 -25.62 -1.91 11.67
CA ALA A 191 -26.32 -3.05 11.08
C ALA A 191 -26.92 -3.95 12.18
N LYS A 192 -26.14 -4.23 13.24
CA LYS A 192 -26.62 -5.00 14.40
C LYS A 192 -27.81 -4.35 15.09
N ARG A 193 -27.80 -3.02 15.30
CA ARG A 193 -28.93 -2.28 15.89
C ARG A 193 -30.18 -2.34 15.01
N ALA A 194 -30.01 -2.35 13.69
CA ALA A 194 -31.09 -2.50 12.72
C ALA A 194 -31.55 -3.96 12.52
N GLY A 195 -30.94 -4.94 13.21
CA GLY A 195 -31.24 -6.36 13.01
C GLY A 195 -30.76 -6.93 11.68
N ILE A 196 -29.86 -6.23 10.98
CA ILE A 196 -29.34 -6.63 9.67
C ILE A 196 -28.05 -7.41 9.87
N LYS A 197 -28.00 -8.64 9.36
CA LYS A 197 -26.75 -9.39 9.21
C LYS A 197 -26.05 -8.90 7.94
N PRO A 198 -24.82 -8.35 8.01
CA PRO A 198 -24.09 -7.95 6.81
C PRO A 198 -23.91 -9.11 5.85
N THR A 199 -24.11 -8.85 4.57
CA THR A 199 -23.97 -9.81 3.47
C THR A 199 -22.50 -9.90 3.06
N PRO A 200 -21.85 -11.06 3.23
CA PRO A 200 -20.52 -11.27 2.70
C PRO A 200 -20.53 -11.16 1.18
N THR A 201 -19.53 -10.46 0.64
CA THR A 201 -19.32 -10.29 -0.80
C THR A 201 -17.94 -10.83 -1.22
N ALA A 202 -17.43 -11.78 -0.44
CA ALA A 202 -16.14 -12.38 -0.69
C ALA A 202 -16.23 -13.30 -1.91
N LEU A 203 -15.32 -13.11 -2.86
CA LEU A 203 -15.11 -14.10 -3.91
C LEU A 203 -14.29 -15.25 -3.31
N ASP A 204 -14.89 -16.43 -3.20
CA ASP A 204 -14.16 -17.64 -2.83
C ASP A 204 -13.19 -18.03 -3.94
N TYR A 205 -11.91 -18.08 -3.59
CA TYR A 205 -10.85 -18.52 -4.47
C TYR A 205 -10.14 -19.71 -3.86
N LYS A 206 -10.28 -20.85 -4.53
CA LYS A 206 -9.65 -22.11 -4.11
C LYS A 206 -8.21 -22.17 -4.59
N ILE A 207 -7.29 -22.34 -3.64
CA ILE A 207 -5.89 -22.62 -3.93
C ILE A 207 -5.75 -24.11 -4.23
N THR A 208 -5.59 -24.44 -5.51
CA THR A 208 -5.22 -25.79 -5.93
C THR A 208 -3.78 -26.10 -5.51
N ASP A 209 -3.59 -27.28 -4.93
CA ASP A 209 -2.32 -27.76 -4.34
C ASP A 209 -1.58 -26.68 -3.50
N PRO A 210 -2.08 -26.37 -2.29
CA PRO A 210 -1.48 -25.35 -1.43
C PRO A 210 -0.04 -25.69 -1.00
N ARG A 211 0.36 -26.98 -0.98
CA ARG A 211 1.74 -27.38 -0.68
C ARG A 211 2.66 -26.97 -1.82
N GLN A 212 2.26 -27.27 -3.06
CA GLN A 212 3.00 -26.86 -4.24
C GLN A 212 3.03 -25.33 -4.38
N ALA A 213 1.91 -24.64 -4.15
CA ALA A 213 1.85 -23.18 -4.16
C ALA A 213 2.84 -22.56 -3.16
N LEU A 214 2.91 -23.10 -1.94
CA LEU A 214 3.87 -22.66 -0.93
C LEU A 214 5.32 -22.96 -1.33
N LYS A 215 5.59 -24.10 -1.97
CA LYS A 215 6.92 -24.47 -2.47
C LYS A 215 7.39 -23.50 -3.57
N GLU A 216 6.53 -23.19 -4.53
CA GLU A 216 6.82 -22.25 -5.62
C GLU A 216 7.01 -20.82 -5.12
N PHE A 217 6.16 -20.37 -4.18
CA PHE A 217 6.34 -19.08 -3.51
C PHE A 217 7.70 -18.97 -2.82
N ARG A 218 8.20 -20.07 -2.24
CA ARG A 218 9.52 -20.13 -1.59
C ARG A 218 10.68 -20.22 -2.58
N ALA A 219 10.49 -20.87 -3.73
CA ALA A 219 11.54 -21.12 -4.71
C ALA A 219 11.90 -19.89 -5.57
N GLY A 220 11.30 -18.72 -5.30
CA GLY A 220 11.56 -17.50 -6.05
C GLY A 220 10.50 -17.18 -7.10
N GLY A 221 9.24 -17.58 -6.89
CA GLY A 221 8.12 -17.19 -7.76
C GLY A 221 7.82 -15.68 -7.81
N MET A 222 8.69 -14.81 -7.29
CA MET A 222 8.53 -13.36 -7.23
C MET A 222 9.88 -12.63 -7.05
N ASP A 223 9.99 -11.45 -7.64
CA ASP A 223 11.02 -10.46 -7.32
C ASP A 223 10.64 -9.66 -6.05
N ASP A 224 11.05 -10.18 -4.89
CA ASP A 224 10.86 -9.51 -3.60
C ASP A 224 11.58 -8.15 -3.52
N THR A 225 12.65 -7.96 -4.31
CA THR A 225 13.51 -6.78 -4.26
C THR A 225 12.85 -5.59 -4.94
N ALA A 226 12.15 -5.80 -6.06
CA ALA A 226 11.37 -4.76 -6.72
C ALA A 226 10.25 -4.23 -5.80
N CYS A 227 9.50 -5.13 -5.15
CA CYS A 227 8.48 -4.73 -4.18
C CYS A 227 9.10 -3.97 -2.99
N PHE A 228 10.21 -4.47 -2.44
CA PHE A 228 10.93 -3.80 -1.36
C PHE A 228 11.33 -2.37 -1.74
N ARG A 229 11.91 -2.19 -2.94
CA ARG A 229 12.33 -0.89 -3.45
C ARG A 229 11.15 0.07 -3.57
N SER A 230 10.02 -0.39 -4.10
CA SER A 230 8.81 0.42 -4.25
C SER A 230 8.33 0.95 -2.90
N ILE A 231 8.15 0.07 -1.92
CA ILE A 231 7.72 0.46 -0.57
C ILE A 231 8.73 1.38 0.12
N LEU A 232 10.03 1.15 -0.06
CA LEU A 232 11.04 2.02 0.52
C LEU A 232 10.95 3.44 -0.06
N VAL A 233 10.77 3.58 -1.38
CA VAL A 233 10.55 4.88 -2.03
C VAL A 233 9.30 5.56 -1.47
N THR A 234 8.21 4.82 -1.28
CA THR A 234 6.99 5.34 -0.65
C THR A 234 7.24 5.88 0.75
N VAL A 235 7.93 5.12 1.59
CA VAL A 235 8.26 5.55 2.96
C VAL A 235 9.18 6.78 2.96
N GLU A 236 10.04 6.90 1.97
CA GLU A 236 10.96 8.05 1.84
C GLU A 236 10.28 9.31 1.30
N ARG A 237 9.27 9.19 0.44
CA ARG A 237 8.77 10.32 -0.37
C ARG A 237 7.27 10.58 -0.26
N ASP A 238 6.46 9.55 -0.06
CA ASP A 238 5.02 9.63 -0.32
C ASP A 238 4.17 9.65 0.96
N LEU A 239 4.78 9.51 2.15
CA LEU A 239 4.07 9.65 3.43
C LEU A 239 3.27 10.97 3.56
N PRO A 240 3.76 12.15 3.09
CA PRO A 240 2.97 13.39 3.12
C PRO A 240 1.67 13.26 2.30
N THR A 241 1.74 12.72 1.08
CA THR A 241 0.59 12.48 0.22
C THR A 241 -0.43 11.54 0.87
N MET A 242 0.05 10.54 1.63
CA MET A 242 -0.82 9.65 2.40
C MET A 242 -1.56 10.37 3.54
N VAL A 243 -0.87 11.28 4.24
CA VAL A 243 -1.49 12.13 5.26
C VAL A 243 -2.54 13.05 4.63
N GLU A 244 -2.21 13.66 3.48
CA GLU A 244 -3.12 14.52 2.74
C GLU A 244 -4.39 13.77 2.33
N ARG A 245 -4.27 12.58 1.75
CA ARG A 245 -5.43 11.72 1.44
C ARG A 245 -6.25 11.34 2.67
N ALA A 246 -5.58 10.98 3.75
CA ALA A 246 -6.23 10.60 5.00
C ALA A 246 -7.01 11.79 5.61
N ASN A 247 -6.46 13.00 5.51
CA ASN A 247 -7.10 14.24 5.93
C ASN A 247 -8.29 14.59 5.01
N ALA A 248 -8.11 14.51 3.69
CA ALA A 248 -9.16 14.76 2.71
C ALA A 248 -10.38 13.86 2.95
N TRP A 249 -10.16 12.56 3.19
CA TRP A 249 -11.24 11.66 3.58
C TRP A 249 -11.90 12.08 4.89
N SER A 250 -11.11 12.46 5.90
CA SER A 250 -11.62 12.84 7.22
C SER A 250 -12.57 14.03 7.14
N VAL A 251 -12.24 15.05 6.35
CA VAL A 251 -13.07 16.26 6.21
C VAL A 251 -14.13 16.17 5.11
N GLY A 252 -14.18 15.05 4.37
CA GLY A 252 -15.13 14.85 3.27
C GLY A 252 -14.76 15.53 1.95
N ASP A 253 -13.50 15.91 1.76
CA ASP A 253 -13.02 16.52 0.52
C ASP A 253 -12.83 15.46 -0.58
N ILE A 254 -13.93 15.13 -1.25
CA ILE A 254 -13.96 14.17 -2.36
C ILE A 254 -13.16 14.66 -3.56
N GLU A 255 -13.09 15.96 -3.79
CA GLU A 255 -12.38 16.50 -4.94
C GLU A 255 -10.86 16.36 -4.79
N ALA A 256 -10.32 16.68 -3.60
CA ALA A 256 -8.93 16.38 -3.28
C ALA A 256 -8.64 14.86 -3.40
N LEU A 257 -9.55 14.00 -2.91
CA LEU A 257 -9.38 12.56 -3.03
C LEU A 257 -9.32 12.03 -4.47
N ARG A 258 -10.02 12.69 -5.42
CA ARG A 258 -9.97 12.37 -6.85
C ARG A 258 -8.65 12.78 -7.50
N GLN A 259 -8.11 13.92 -7.09
CA GLN A 259 -6.88 14.48 -7.64
C GLN A 259 -5.61 13.80 -7.09
N LEU A 260 -5.67 13.34 -5.84
CA LEU A 260 -4.55 12.67 -5.19
C LEU A 260 -4.34 11.23 -5.74
N PRO A 261 -3.10 10.73 -5.79
CA PRO A 261 -2.80 9.36 -6.23
C PRO A 261 -3.65 8.29 -5.53
N ARG A 262 -4.26 7.40 -6.31
CA ARG A 262 -5.26 6.43 -5.80
C ARG A 262 -4.66 5.16 -5.19
N GLU A 263 -3.45 4.78 -5.60
CA GLU A 263 -2.88 3.46 -5.30
C GLU A 263 -2.19 3.43 -3.94
N ASP A 264 -2.53 2.44 -3.10
CA ASP A 264 -1.68 2.06 -1.96
C ASP A 264 -0.44 1.33 -2.54
N PRO A 265 0.79 1.80 -2.28
CA PRO A 265 2.00 1.16 -2.80
C PRO A 265 2.14 -0.32 -2.39
N GLN A 266 1.52 -0.73 -1.28
CA GLN A 266 1.44 -2.15 -0.94
C GLN A 266 0.46 -2.91 -1.84
N ALA A 267 -0.65 -2.30 -2.25
CA ALA A 267 -1.57 -2.89 -3.23
C ALA A 267 -0.89 -3.01 -4.61
N ALA A 268 -0.07 -2.05 -5.02
CA ALA A 268 0.72 -2.13 -6.25
C ALA A 268 1.70 -3.31 -6.21
N CYS A 269 2.37 -3.55 -5.08
CA CYS A 269 3.20 -4.74 -4.89
C CYS A 269 2.37 -6.03 -4.97
N MET A 270 1.23 -6.12 -4.28
CA MET A 270 0.34 -7.28 -4.34
C MET A 270 -0.18 -7.55 -5.76
N SER A 271 -0.50 -6.49 -6.51
CA SER A 271 -0.92 -6.56 -7.91
C SER A 271 0.20 -7.06 -8.82
N ALA A 272 1.43 -6.55 -8.64
CA ALA A 272 2.60 -7.07 -9.33
C ALA A 272 2.83 -8.57 -9.03
N MET A 273 2.60 -9.01 -7.79
CA MET A 273 2.62 -10.45 -7.47
C MET A 273 1.56 -11.23 -8.24
N ALA A 274 0.33 -10.74 -8.25
CA ALA A 274 -0.80 -11.35 -8.95
C ALA A 274 -0.54 -11.48 -10.47
N SER A 275 0.29 -10.61 -11.03
CA SER A 275 0.69 -10.63 -12.44
C SER A 275 1.86 -11.57 -12.77
N SER A 276 2.52 -12.16 -11.76
CA SER A 276 3.65 -13.07 -11.95
C SER A 276 3.25 -14.35 -12.70
N GLU A 277 4.21 -15.02 -13.37
CA GLU A 277 3.93 -16.28 -14.07
C GLU A 277 3.38 -17.36 -13.13
N ALA A 278 3.88 -17.43 -11.90
CA ALA A 278 3.40 -18.36 -10.88
C ALA A 278 1.94 -18.09 -10.46
N ALA A 279 1.54 -16.81 -10.46
CA ALA A 279 0.19 -16.38 -10.17
C ALA A 279 -0.75 -16.60 -11.37
N ARG A 280 -0.30 -16.32 -12.60
CA ARG A 280 -1.02 -16.63 -13.85
C ARG A 280 -1.31 -18.12 -14.02
N LYS A 281 -0.34 -18.99 -13.72
CA LYS A 281 -0.54 -20.46 -13.73
C LYS A 281 -1.66 -20.93 -12.80
N ARG A 282 -2.04 -20.09 -11.83
CA ARG A 282 -3.12 -20.36 -10.87
C ARG A 282 -4.38 -19.53 -11.16
N GLY A 283 -4.40 -18.69 -12.20
CA GLY A 283 -5.55 -17.84 -12.54
C GLY A 283 -5.79 -16.71 -11.53
N ILE A 284 -4.72 -16.18 -10.94
CA ILE A 284 -4.77 -15.06 -9.98
C ILE A 284 -4.73 -13.70 -10.71
N ASP A 285 -4.24 -13.66 -11.93
CA ASP A 285 -4.13 -12.45 -12.77
C ASP A 285 -5.48 -11.81 -13.10
N ASP A 286 -6.53 -12.61 -13.17
CA ASP A 286 -7.90 -12.16 -13.45
C ASP A 286 -8.76 -11.97 -12.18
N LEU A 287 -8.17 -12.20 -11.02
CA LEU A 287 -8.91 -12.28 -9.76
C LEU A 287 -9.56 -10.96 -9.37
N GLU A 288 -8.93 -9.82 -9.70
CA GLU A 288 -9.51 -8.51 -9.39
C GLU A 288 -10.76 -8.22 -10.23
N ARG A 289 -10.75 -8.61 -11.51
CA ARG A 289 -11.93 -8.50 -12.38
C ARG A 289 -13.05 -9.40 -11.89
N ARG A 290 -12.75 -10.67 -11.60
CA ARG A 290 -13.74 -11.64 -11.07
C ARG A 290 -14.35 -11.19 -9.76
N MET A 291 -13.55 -10.65 -8.83
CA MET A 291 -14.04 -10.12 -7.55
C MET A 291 -14.97 -8.92 -7.77
N ARG A 292 -14.63 -8.04 -8.72
CA ARG A 292 -15.47 -6.89 -9.08
C ARG A 292 -16.80 -7.31 -9.69
N GLU A 293 -16.77 -8.23 -10.65
CA GLU A 293 -17.98 -8.78 -11.27
C GLU A 293 -18.86 -9.52 -10.27
N HIS A 294 -18.26 -10.31 -9.38
CA HIS A 294 -18.96 -11.01 -8.32
C HIS A 294 -19.71 -10.02 -7.40
N TRP A 295 -19.03 -8.97 -6.95
CA TRP A 295 -19.63 -7.93 -6.12
C TRP A 295 -20.74 -7.18 -6.87
N LEU A 296 -20.53 -6.83 -8.15
CA LEU A 296 -21.55 -6.16 -8.97
C LEU A 296 -22.80 -7.02 -9.18
N GLY A 297 -22.64 -8.34 -9.31
CA GLY A 297 -23.76 -9.28 -9.34
C GLY A 297 -24.59 -9.26 -8.05
N ILE A 298 -23.92 -9.27 -6.89
CA ILE A 298 -24.59 -9.16 -5.58
C ILE A 298 -25.28 -7.82 -5.43
N ALA A 299 -24.61 -6.71 -5.77
CA ALA A 299 -25.16 -5.37 -5.67
C ALA A 299 -26.38 -5.17 -6.58
N SER A 300 -26.32 -5.66 -7.82
CA SER A 300 -27.44 -5.60 -8.76
C SER A 300 -28.63 -6.40 -8.27
N ALA A 301 -28.40 -7.60 -7.70
CA ALA A 301 -29.47 -8.41 -7.14
C ALA A 301 -30.08 -7.78 -5.87
N ALA A 302 -29.28 -7.10 -5.04
CA ALA A 302 -29.77 -6.34 -3.89
C ALA A 302 -30.62 -5.14 -4.32
N LEU A 303 -30.14 -4.37 -5.31
CA LEU A 303 -30.86 -3.25 -5.91
C LEU A 303 -32.21 -3.67 -6.50
N GLN A 304 -32.33 -4.85 -7.12
CA GLN A 304 -33.61 -5.33 -7.64
C GLN A 304 -34.61 -5.75 -6.55
N ARG A 305 -34.13 -6.23 -5.40
CA ARG A 305 -34.99 -6.80 -4.34
C ARG A 305 -35.37 -5.82 -3.24
N ASN A 306 -34.50 -4.85 -2.97
CA ASN A 306 -34.61 -3.96 -1.81
C ASN A 306 -34.90 -2.53 -2.26
N ARG A 307 -35.73 -1.79 -1.51
CA ARG A 307 -35.90 -0.35 -1.76
C ARG A 307 -34.65 0.43 -1.35
N SER A 308 -33.97 -0.01 -0.30
CA SER A 308 -32.72 0.60 0.18
C SER A 308 -31.69 -0.47 0.57
N THR A 309 -30.51 -0.38 -0.03
CA THR A 309 -29.34 -1.19 0.30
C THR A 309 -28.20 -0.26 0.68
N PHE A 310 -27.42 -0.64 1.69
CA PHE A 310 -26.19 0.04 2.06
C PHE A 310 -24.98 -0.80 1.64
N ALA A 311 -23.89 -0.17 1.21
CA ALA A 311 -22.66 -0.82 0.83
C ALA A 311 -21.42 -0.05 1.30
N VAL A 312 -20.33 -0.77 1.43
CA VAL A 312 -19.01 -0.21 1.74
C VAL A 312 -18.06 -0.53 0.59
N LEU A 313 -17.37 0.48 0.04
CA LEU A 313 -16.40 0.28 -1.04
C LEU A 313 -15.14 1.12 -0.83
N PRO A 314 -13.92 0.63 -1.15
CA PRO A 314 -12.73 1.48 -1.18
C PRO A 314 -12.86 2.57 -2.26
N ILE A 315 -12.63 3.83 -1.91
CA ILE A 315 -12.77 4.97 -2.85
C ILE A 315 -11.92 4.75 -4.10
N SER A 316 -10.70 4.25 -3.93
CA SER A 316 -9.77 3.97 -5.03
C SER A 316 -10.35 3.06 -6.12
N ARG A 317 -11.22 2.11 -5.75
CA ARG A 317 -11.94 1.22 -6.68
C ARG A 317 -13.30 1.74 -7.08
N LEU A 318 -13.96 2.49 -6.19
CA LEU A 318 -15.26 3.10 -6.42
C LEU A 318 -15.19 4.11 -7.58
N THR A 319 -14.21 5.00 -7.54
CA THR A 319 -14.05 6.15 -8.44
C THR A 319 -12.96 5.97 -9.49
N ALA A 320 -12.44 4.75 -9.69
CA ALA A 320 -11.54 4.46 -10.80
C ALA A 320 -12.28 4.68 -12.15
N PRO A 321 -11.56 5.00 -13.25
CA PRO A 321 -12.18 5.21 -14.56
C PRO A 321 -13.09 4.05 -15.02
N ASP A 322 -12.71 2.80 -14.73
CA ASP A 322 -13.51 1.59 -14.97
C ASP A 322 -14.02 0.94 -13.67
N GLY A 323 -14.15 1.76 -12.62
CA GLY A 323 -14.50 1.38 -11.26
C GLY A 323 -15.98 1.01 -11.07
N TYR A 324 -16.38 0.83 -9.82
CA TYR A 324 -17.73 0.37 -9.48
C TYR A 324 -18.82 1.36 -9.92
N LEU A 325 -18.62 2.68 -9.76
CA LEU A 325 -19.61 3.67 -10.17
C LEU A 325 -19.82 3.68 -11.69
N ALA A 326 -18.72 3.71 -12.46
CA ALA A 326 -18.78 3.70 -13.93
C ALA A 326 -19.52 2.46 -14.47
N ARG A 327 -19.30 1.29 -13.83
CA ARG A 327 -19.99 0.04 -14.21
C ARG A 327 -21.47 0.03 -13.82
N LEU A 328 -21.83 0.62 -12.68
CA LEU A 328 -23.25 0.78 -12.31
C LEU A 328 -23.93 1.77 -13.28
N GLN A 329 -23.29 2.87 -13.67
CA GLN A 329 -23.81 3.77 -14.70
C GLN A 329 -24.03 3.05 -16.04
N ALA A 330 -23.06 2.22 -16.47
CA ALA A 330 -23.19 1.42 -17.69
C ALA A 330 -24.34 0.40 -17.64
N LEU A 331 -24.79 -0.02 -16.45
CA LEU A 331 -25.97 -0.87 -16.24
C LEU A 331 -27.30 -0.07 -16.19
N GLY A 332 -27.24 1.25 -16.40
CA GLY A 332 -28.39 2.15 -16.42
C GLY A 332 -28.87 2.57 -15.03
N TYR A 333 -27.98 2.59 -14.03
CA TYR A 333 -28.25 3.23 -12.74
C TYR A 333 -27.82 4.70 -12.78
N GLU A 334 -28.59 5.57 -12.13
CA GLU A 334 -28.19 6.95 -11.86
C GLU A 334 -27.18 6.96 -10.71
N VAL A 335 -26.18 7.85 -10.78
CA VAL A 335 -25.15 7.99 -9.76
C VAL A 335 -25.03 9.44 -9.34
N GLU A 336 -25.25 9.70 -8.06
CA GLU A 336 -25.05 10.99 -7.42
C GLU A 336 -23.82 10.88 -6.49
N ALA A 337 -22.90 11.84 -6.59
CA ALA A 337 -21.77 11.96 -5.68
C ALA A 337 -22.20 12.58 -4.33
N PRO A 338 -21.43 12.34 -3.25
CA PRO A 338 -21.67 12.93 -1.93
C PRO A 338 -21.82 14.44 -1.90
#